data_AF-A0A7W1RSU8-F1
#
_entry.id   AF-A0A7W1RSU8-F1
#
_cell.length_a   1.000
_cell.length_b   1.000
_cell.length_c   1.000
_cell.angle_alpha   90.00
_cell.angle_beta   90.00
_cell.angle_gamma   90.00
#
_symmetry.space_group_name_H-M   'P 1'
#
loop_
_entity.id
_entity.type
_entity.pdbx_description
1 polymer ?
#
loop_
_entity_poly.entity_id
_entity_poly.type
_entity_poly.pdbx_seq_one_letter_code
_entity_poly.pdbx_strand_id
1 'polypeptide(L)'
;MEVVKKSKATKSEPVIYKSEGQRLLCEQPGTLAGIAERLGCTKQAVSLWRLGEQSPATKQRERLKACFGIEPIAWERLPAGAMPPQSTDADPDDVPDDDEESDDDEPSLEEDYKRQLRALRKAIDTPGILARERLALNDAFGKALERRRRYELQIELQEDRIVRGHPAWRRLKRLIMDALATHPAAARDVGRALQMAMGDGEEE
;
A
#
# COMPACT_ATOMS: atom_id res chain seq x y z
N MET A 1 11.20 23.91 34.21
CA MET A 1 9.99 23.07 34.05
C MET A 1 10.23 22.13 32.87
N GLU A 2 10.84 20.97 33.13
CA GLU A 2 11.09 19.96 32.10
C GLU A 2 9.86 19.04 31.98
N VAL A 3 9.29 18.98 30.79
CA VAL A 3 8.14 18.13 30.48
C VAL A 3 8.65 16.74 30.09
N VAL A 4 8.64 15.82 31.05
CA VAL A 4 8.91 14.40 30.84
C VAL A 4 7.78 13.79 30.02
N LYS A 5 8.04 13.51 28.74
CA LYS A 5 7.13 12.75 27.88
C LYS A 5 7.24 11.27 28.22
N LYS A 6 6.18 10.70 28.79
CA LYS A 6 6.05 9.25 29.03
C LYS A 6 5.88 8.52 27.70
N SER A 7 6.87 7.70 27.33
CA SER A 7 6.78 6.75 26.22
C SER A 7 5.96 5.53 26.65
N LYS A 8 4.91 5.23 25.88
CA LYS A 8 4.02 4.08 26.09
C LYS A 8 4.69 2.86 25.45
N ALA A 9 5.04 1.86 26.26
CA ALA A 9 5.60 0.60 25.78
C ALA A 9 4.49 -0.26 25.19
N THR A 10 4.44 -0.38 23.87
CA THR A 10 3.66 -1.39 23.15
C THR A 10 4.50 -2.67 23.05
N LYS A 11 3.90 -3.82 23.38
CA LYS A 11 4.48 -5.17 23.14
C LYS A 11 4.93 -5.24 21.69
N SER A 12 6.24 -5.27 21.45
CA SER A 12 6.82 -5.38 20.12
C SER A 12 6.80 -6.85 19.70
N GLU A 13 5.93 -7.19 18.75
CA GLU A 13 6.14 -8.35 17.91
C GLU A 13 7.55 -8.29 17.30
N PRO A 14 8.22 -9.45 17.09
CA PRO A 14 9.54 -9.46 16.49
C PRO A 14 9.46 -8.87 15.09
N VAL A 15 10.02 -7.67 14.90
CA VAL A 15 10.10 -7.04 13.59
C VAL A 15 11.04 -7.88 12.73
N ILE A 16 10.49 -8.59 11.75
CA ILE A 16 11.26 -9.36 10.79
C ILE A 16 11.90 -8.39 9.79
N TYR A 17 13.22 -8.26 9.84
CA TYR A 17 13.97 -7.46 8.87
C TYR A 17 14.35 -8.34 7.67
N LYS A 18 14.26 -7.79 6.46
CA LYS A 18 14.65 -8.50 5.24
C LYS A 18 16.15 -8.42 4.95
N SER A 19 16.83 -7.40 5.48
CA SER A 19 18.28 -7.23 5.31
C SER A 19 18.93 -6.57 6.52
N GLU A 20 20.24 -6.75 6.65
CA GLU A 20 21.05 -6.08 7.68
C GLU A 20 21.06 -4.56 7.48
N GLY A 21 21.07 -4.09 6.23
CA GLY A 21 20.97 -2.68 5.89
C GLY A 21 19.67 -2.05 6.38
N GLN A 22 18.54 -2.77 6.28
CA GLN A 22 17.26 -2.34 6.83
C GLN A 22 17.31 -2.23 8.36
N ARG A 23 17.81 -3.28 9.04
CA ARG A 23 17.95 -3.30 10.51
C ARG A 23 18.77 -2.10 10.99
N LEU A 24 19.95 -1.89 10.41
CA LEU A 24 20.85 -0.80 10.77
C LEU A 24 20.23 0.58 10.50
N LEU A 25 19.42 0.73 9.44
CA LEU A 25 18.72 1.98 9.13
C LEU A 25 17.58 2.27 10.13
N CYS A 26 16.90 1.23 10.62
CA CYS A 26 15.87 1.35 11.66
C CYS A 26 16.45 1.77 13.01
N GLU A 27 17.68 1.34 13.31
CA GLU A 27 18.41 1.73 14.53
C GLU A 27 18.92 3.17 14.52
N GLN A 28 18.97 3.83 13.35
CA GLN A 28 19.43 5.21 13.28
C GLN A 28 18.46 6.17 13.99
N PRO A 29 18.95 6.98 14.95
CA PRO A 29 18.12 7.95 15.65
C PRO A 29 17.77 9.11 14.72
N GLY A 30 16.55 9.64 14.88
CA GLY A 30 16.07 10.82 14.14
C GLY A 30 14.76 10.59 13.40
N THR A 31 14.25 11.67 12.81
CA THR A 31 13.01 11.62 12.02
C THR A 31 13.31 11.20 10.58
N LEU A 32 12.35 10.56 9.92
CA LEU A 32 12.47 10.19 8.49
C LEU A 32 12.82 11.39 7.60
N ALA A 33 12.31 12.58 7.94
CA ALA A 33 12.59 13.81 7.20
C ALA A 33 14.06 14.23 7.34
N GLY A 34 14.62 14.19 8.55
CA GLY A 34 16.03 14.52 8.77
C GLY A 34 17.00 13.53 8.11
N ILE A 35 16.64 12.24 8.08
CA ILE A 35 17.42 11.22 7.35
C ILE A 35 17.35 11.48 5.84
N ALA A 36 16.16 11.75 5.30
CA ALA A 36 15.97 12.00 3.87
C ALA A 36 16.71 13.26 3.38
N GLU A 37 16.68 14.33 4.17
CA GLU A 37 17.42 15.57 3.88
C GLU A 37 18.93 15.32 3.80
N ARG A 38 19.50 14.61 4.78
CA ARG A 38 20.93 14.26 4.78
C ARG A 38 21.34 13.38 3.60
N LEU A 39 20.46 12.47 3.17
CA LEU A 39 20.70 11.60 2.03
C LEU A 39 20.39 12.26 0.68
N GLY A 40 19.76 13.44 0.69
CA GLY A 40 19.30 14.13 -0.52
C GLY A 40 18.27 13.31 -1.30
N CYS A 41 17.32 12.68 -0.60
CA CYS A 41 16.23 11.91 -1.19
C CYS A 41 14.87 12.28 -0.56
N THR A 42 13.78 11.64 -1.01
CA THR A 42 12.45 11.90 -0.46
C THR A 42 12.22 11.13 0.85
N LYS A 43 11.36 11.68 1.73
CA LYS A 43 10.94 11.02 2.98
C LYS A 43 10.30 9.65 2.73
N GLN A 44 9.53 9.54 1.65
CA GLN A 44 8.86 8.30 1.27
C GLN A 44 9.86 7.19 0.95
N ALA A 45 10.95 7.49 0.23
CA ALA A 45 11.99 6.50 -0.08
C ALA A 45 12.61 5.90 1.19
N VAL A 46 12.95 6.76 2.17
CA VAL A 46 13.49 6.29 3.47
C VAL A 46 12.47 5.42 4.23
N SER A 47 11.18 5.76 4.14
CA SER A 47 10.11 4.95 4.73
C SER A 47 10.05 3.55 4.10
N LEU A 48 10.04 3.46 2.77
CA LEU A 48 10.02 2.20 2.03
C LEU A 48 11.26 1.34 2.34
N TRP A 49 12.41 1.97 2.54
CA TRP A 49 13.64 1.25 2.92
C TRP A 49 13.57 0.69 4.34
N ARG A 50 13.00 1.43 5.29
CA ARG A 50 12.81 0.93 6.68
C ARG A 50 11.78 -0.18 6.77
N LEU A 51 10.76 -0.15 5.92
CA LEU A 51 9.76 -1.21 5.81
C LEU A 51 10.27 -2.45 5.05
N GLY A 52 11.39 -2.32 4.32
CA GLY A 52 11.91 -3.42 3.50
C GLY A 52 11.07 -3.68 2.24
N GLU A 53 10.27 -2.71 1.81
CA GLU A 53 9.52 -2.76 0.56
C GLU A 53 10.42 -2.46 -0.64
N GLN A 54 11.45 -1.63 -0.43
CA GLN A 54 12.39 -1.24 -1.47
C GLN A 54 13.82 -1.24 -0.95
N SER A 55 14.78 -1.60 -1.80
CA SER A 55 16.20 -1.40 -1.53
C SER A 55 16.70 -0.06 -2.08
N PRO A 56 17.58 0.67 -1.36
CA PRO A 56 18.21 1.87 -1.89
C PRO A 56 19.09 1.56 -3.10
N ALA A 57 19.07 2.45 -4.09
CA ALA A 57 19.95 2.36 -5.25
C ALA A 57 21.41 2.68 -4.89
N THR A 58 22.35 2.34 -5.78
CA THR A 58 23.80 2.36 -5.52
C THR A 58 24.30 3.70 -4.98
N LYS A 59 23.88 4.82 -5.59
CA LYS A 59 24.25 6.18 -5.14
C LYS A 59 23.76 6.49 -3.72
N GLN A 60 22.59 5.99 -3.33
CA GLN A 60 22.02 6.17 -2.00
C GLN A 60 22.70 5.26 -0.98
N ARG A 61 23.13 4.05 -1.37
CA ARG A 61 23.93 3.15 -0.52
C ARG A 61 25.28 3.78 -0.15
N GLU A 62 25.96 4.41 -1.11
CA GLU A 62 27.20 5.15 -0.85
C GLU A 62 26.99 6.31 0.15
N ARG A 63 25.88 7.04 0.01
CA ARG A 63 25.51 8.11 0.95
C ARG A 63 25.15 7.57 2.34
N LEU A 64 24.47 6.43 2.41
CA LEU A 64 24.17 5.75 3.68
C LEU A 64 25.46 5.33 4.40
N LYS A 65 26.46 4.85 3.66
CA LYS A 65 27.80 4.59 4.21
C LYS A 65 28.45 5.86 4.74
N ALA A 66 28.46 6.93 3.94
CA ALA A 66 29.11 8.19 4.31
C ALA A 66 28.46 8.89 5.51
N CYS A 67 27.13 8.89 5.59
CA CYS A 67 26.39 9.64 6.62
C CYS A 67 26.11 8.82 7.90
N PHE A 68 25.92 7.51 7.77
CA PHE A 68 25.42 6.64 8.85
C PHE A 68 26.29 5.40 9.08
N GLY A 69 27.37 5.20 8.33
CA GLY A 69 28.26 4.05 8.47
C GLY A 69 27.66 2.72 7.99
N ILE A 70 26.55 2.75 7.24
CA ILE A 70 25.89 1.53 6.74
C ILE A 70 26.56 1.09 5.42
N GLU A 71 27.31 -0.01 5.45
CA GLU A 71 27.99 -0.53 4.27
C GLU A 71 27.01 -0.93 3.15
N PRO A 72 27.31 -0.68 1.85
CA PRO A 72 26.43 -1.04 0.74
C PRO A 72 26.06 -2.52 0.68
N ILE A 73 27.00 -3.39 1.07
CA ILE A 73 26.82 -4.85 1.11
C ILE A 73 25.86 -5.29 2.22
N ALA A 74 25.59 -4.46 3.22
CA ALA A 74 24.65 -4.79 4.29
C ALA A 74 23.22 -4.98 3.76
N TRP A 75 22.85 -4.34 2.64
CA TRP A 75 21.54 -4.49 2.01
C TRP A 75 21.36 -5.84 1.29
N GLU A 76 22.44 -6.59 1.08
CA GLU A 76 22.44 -7.92 0.45
C GLU A 76 22.66 -9.04 1.47
N ARG A 77 22.99 -8.70 2.72
CA ARG A 77 23.18 -9.66 3.80
C ARG A 77 21.90 -9.85 4.60
N LEU A 78 21.66 -11.08 5.01
CA LEU A 78 20.64 -11.40 6.00
C LEU A 78 20.97 -10.69 7.33
N PRO A 79 19.95 -10.22 8.07
CA PRO A 79 20.17 -9.51 9.32
C PRO A 79 20.84 -10.41 10.35
N ALA A 80 21.75 -9.84 11.14
CA ALA A 80 22.44 -10.58 12.19
C ALA A 80 21.43 -11.14 13.20
N GLY A 81 21.31 -12.47 13.27
CA GLY A 81 20.33 -13.18 14.10
C GLY A 81 19.15 -13.78 13.34
N ALA A 82 19.05 -13.58 12.02
CA ALA A 82 18.18 -14.41 11.19
C ALA A 82 18.74 -15.84 11.19
N MET A 83 18.01 -16.79 11.78
CA MET A 83 18.21 -18.19 11.42
C MET A 83 18.03 -18.28 9.91
N PRO A 84 18.93 -18.97 9.18
CA PRO A 84 18.71 -19.18 7.76
C PRO A 84 17.31 -19.79 7.60
N PRO A 85 16.48 -19.30 6.67
CA PRO A 85 15.29 -20.05 6.31
C PRO A 85 15.77 -21.45 5.99
N GLN A 86 15.19 -22.45 6.66
CA GLN A 86 15.46 -23.84 6.33
C GLN A 86 15.19 -23.98 4.85
N SER A 87 16.24 -24.17 4.06
CA SER A 87 16.15 -24.47 2.66
C SER A 87 15.35 -25.76 2.55
N THR A 88 14.07 -25.66 2.22
CA THR A 88 13.36 -26.76 1.63
C THR A 88 13.94 -26.90 0.23
N ASP A 89 14.97 -27.74 0.11
CA ASP A 89 15.32 -28.36 -1.16
C ASP A 89 14.08 -29.16 -1.60
N ALA A 90 13.17 -28.48 -2.29
CA ALA A 90 12.01 -29.06 -2.92
C ALA A 90 12.42 -29.52 -4.32
N ASP A 91 12.30 -30.82 -4.53
CA ASP A 91 12.27 -31.48 -5.83
C ASP A 91 11.34 -30.72 -6.81
N PRO A 92 11.71 -30.58 -8.10
CA PRO A 92 10.95 -29.78 -9.07
C PRO A 92 9.66 -30.42 -9.60
N ASP A 93 9.04 -31.39 -8.91
CA ASP A 93 7.88 -32.14 -9.44
C ASP A 93 6.71 -32.34 -8.47
N ASP A 94 6.70 -31.69 -7.31
CA ASP A 94 5.51 -31.67 -6.45
C ASP A 94 4.97 -30.23 -6.42
N VAL A 95 3.94 -29.98 -7.23
CA VAL A 95 3.11 -28.79 -7.13
C VAL A 95 2.08 -29.11 -6.05
N PRO A 96 2.25 -28.67 -4.80
CA PRO A 96 1.12 -28.62 -3.89
C PRO A 96 0.11 -27.65 -4.51
N ASP A 97 -1.11 -28.13 -4.72
CA ASP A 97 -2.31 -27.30 -4.74
C ASP A 97 -2.36 -26.57 -3.38
N ASP A 98 -1.58 -25.49 -3.26
CA ASP A 98 -1.76 -24.49 -2.20
C ASP A 98 -3.00 -23.65 -2.59
N ASP A 99 -4.16 -24.30 -2.48
CA ASP A 99 -5.37 -23.66 -1.97
C ASP A 99 -5.16 -23.41 -0.45
N GLU A 100 -4.09 -22.69 -0.10
CA GLU A 100 -4.04 -22.00 1.18
C GLU A 100 -5.10 -20.90 1.10
N GLU A 101 -6.30 -21.27 1.55
CA GLU A 101 -7.30 -20.36 2.11
C GLU A 101 -6.58 -19.44 3.09
N SER A 102 -6.04 -18.34 2.56
CA SER A 102 -5.59 -17.22 3.35
C SER A 102 -6.84 -16.63 4.00
N ASP A 103 -7.19 -17.17 5.17
CA ASP A 103 -8.09 -16.61 6.18
C ASP A 103 -7.54 -15.29 6.73
N ASP A 104 -7.02 -14.41 5.87
CA ASP A 104 -6.88 -12.98 6.15
C ASP A 104 -8.27 -12.37 6.00
N ASP A 105 -9.14 -12.73 6.95
CA ASP A 105 -10.41 -12.08 7.29
C ASP A 105 -10.11 -10.69 7.92
N GLU A 106 -9.07 -10.00 7.43
CA GLU A 106 -8.81 -8.62 7.79
C GLU A 106 -9.92 -7.81 7.11
N PRO A 107 -10.82 -7.17 7.91
CA PRO A 107 -11.95 -6.47 7.34
C PRO A 107 -11.41 -5.42 6.38
N SER A 108 -11.89 -5.46 5.14
CA SER A 108 -11.52 -4.46 4.14
C SER A 108 -11.69 -3.07 4.73
N LEU A 109 -10.77 -2.16 4.40
CA LEU A 109 -10.81 -0.77 4.85
C LEU A 109 -12.20 -0.13 4.62
N GLU A 110 -12.89 -0.54 3.56
CA GLU A 110 -14.26 -0.12 3.28
C GLU A 110 -15.27 -0.60 4.34
N GLU A 111 -15.16 -1.85 4.77
CA GLU A 111 -15.99 -2.45 5.81
C GLU A 111 -15.79 -1.77 7.16
N ASP A 112 -14.55 -1.39 7.47
CA ASP A 112 -14.21 -0.61 8.66
C ASP A 112 -14.86 0.77 8.66
N TYR A 113 -14.84 1.49 7.53
CA TYR A 113 -15.56 2.75 7.40
C TYR A 113 -17.07 2.58 7.53
N LYS A 114 -17.65 1.54 6.92
CA LYS A 114 -19.08 1.21 7.08
C LYS A 114 -19.40 0.90 8.53
N ARG A 115 -18.54 0.17 9.25
CA ARG A 115 -18.69 -0.15 10.68
C ARG A 115 -18.64 1.13 11.53
N GLN A 116 -17.69 2.03 11.26
CA GLN A 116 -17.56 3.30 11.96
C GLN A 116 -18.76 4.23 11.75
N LEU A 117 -19.25 4.37 10.51
CA LEU A 117 -20.42 5.19 10.20
C LEU A 117 -21.69 4.65 10.88
N ARG A 118 -21.89 3.32 10.88
CA ARG A 118 -23.00 2.68 11.61
C ARG A 118 -22.91 2.95 13.11
N ALA A 119 -21.72 2.85 13.70
CA ALA A 119 -21.51 3.11 15.13
C ALA A 119 -21.79 4.58 15.50
N LEU A 120 -21.29 5.53 14.71
CA LEU A 120 -21.55 6.96 14.92
C LEU A 120 -23.04 7.29 14.77
N ARG A 121 -23.72 6.71 13.78
CA ARG A 121 -25.15 6.91 13.59
C ARG A 121 -25.95 6.38 14.78
N LYS A 122 -25.64 5.16 15.23
CA LYS A 122 -26.26 4.57 16.43
C LYS A 122 -26.04 5.44 17.67
N ALA A 123 -24.86 6.03 17.83
CA ALA A 123 -24.56 6.94 18.94
C ALA A 123 -25.38 8.24 18.87
N ILE A 124 -25.57 8.82 17.67
CA ILE A 124 -26.39 10.02 17.47
C ILE A 124 -27.88 9.75 17.79
N ASP A 125 -28.36 8.57 17.43
CA ASP A 125 -29.74 8.15 17.64
C ASP A 125 -30.01 7.69 19.10
N THR A 126 -28.98 7.59 19.93
CA THR A 126 -29.12 7.20 21.34
C THR A 126 -29.81 8.31 22.15
N PRO A 127 -30.92 8.02 22.85
CA PRO A 127 -31.60 9.01 23.68
C PRO A 127 -30.75 9.39 24.90
N GLY A 128 -30.91 10.63 25.38
CA GLY A 128 -30.21 11.11 26.58
C GLY A 128 -28.84 11.73 26.34
N ILE A 129 -28.35 11.78 25.10
CA ILE A 129 -27.13 12.52 24.76
C ILE A 129 -27.33 14.03 24.90
N LEU A 130 -26.32 14.72 25.44
CA LEU A 130 -26.34 16.16 25.58
C LEU A 130 -26.23 16.83 24.19
N ALA A 131 -26.78 18.03 24.03
CA ALA A 131 -26.74 18.76 22.75
C ALA A 131 -25.30 18.98 22.24
N ARG A 132 -24.36 19.25 23.15
CA ARG A 132 -22.93 19.39 22.83
C ARG A 132 -22.30 18.09 22.32
N GLU A 133 -22.66 16.96 22.92
CA GLU A 133 -22.17 15.64 22.50
C GLU A 133 -22.74 15.27 21.14
N ARG A 134 -24.03 15.56 20.91
CA ARG A 134 -24.69 15.38 19.61
C ARG A 134 -24.00 16.20 18.52
N LEU A 135 -23.64 17.45 18.80
CA LEU A 135 -22.88 18.29 17.87
C LEU A 135 -21.52 17.67 17.53
N ALA A 136 -20.77 17.22 18.55
CA ALA A 136 -19.47 16.58 18.35
C ALA A 136 -19.57 15.26 17.57
N LEU A 137 -20.60 14.46 17.79
CA LEU A 137 -20.87 13.23 17.03
C LEU A 137 -21.23 13.53 15.58
N ASN A 138 -22.04 14.55 15.31
CA ASN A 138 -22.35 14.99 13.94
C ASN A 138 -21.09 15.49 13.21
N ASP A 139 -20.22 16.25 13.88
CA ASP A 139 -18.94 16.67 13.29
C ASP A 139 -18.03 15.48 12.98
N ALA A 140 -17.96 14.49 13.88
CA ALA A 140 -17.21 13.26 13.65
C ALA A 140 -17.79 12.45 12.48
N PHE A 141 -19.12 12.38 12.38
CA PHE A 141 -19.82 11.72 11.28
C PHE A 141 -19.54 12.38 9.94
N GLY A 142 -19.62 13.71 9.86
CA GLY A 142 -19.26 14.47 8.65
C GLY A 142 -17.81 14.25 8.23
N LYS A 143 -16.87 14.23 9.18
CA LYS A 143 -15.44 13.92 8.90
C LYS A 143 -15.23 12.49 8.40
N ALA A 144 -15.98 11.51 8.91
CA ALA A 144 -15.91 10.13 8.45
C ALA A 144 -16.43 9.98 7.01
N LEU A 145 -17.54 10.64 6.67
CA LEU A 145 -18.07 10.67 5.30
C LEU A 145 -17.07 11.31 4.32
N GLU A 146 -16.48 12.44 4.69
CA GLU A 146 -15.48 13.11 3.84
C GLU A 146 -14.25 12.23 3.60
N ARG A 147 -13.77 11.50 4.62
CA ARG A 147 -12.68 10.54 4.45
C ARG A 147 -13.07 9.43 3.48
N ARG A 148 -14.26 8.83 3.65
CA ARG A 148 -14.76 7.77 2.78
C ARG A 148 -14.80 8.24 1.32
N ARG A 149 -15.37 9.42 1.05
CA ARG A 149 -15.43 10.00 -0.30
C ARG A 149 -14.03 10.15 -0.92
N ARG A 150 -13.04 10.60 -0.13
CA ARG A 150 -11.65 10.72 -0.61
C ARG A 150 -11.03 9.38 -0.95
N TYR A 151 -11.31 8.33 -0.15
CA TYR A 151 -10.82 6.99 -0.45
C TYR A 151 -11.45 6.41 -1.71
N GLU A 152 -12.77 6.54 -1.88
CA GLU A 152 -13.47 6.10 -3.10
C GLU A 152 -12.85 6.76 -4.35
N LEU A 153 -12.67 8.09 -4.31
CA LEU A 153 -12.03 8.82 -5.40
C LEU A 153 -10.55 8.43 -5.61
N GLN A 154 -9.83 8.10 -4.54
CA GLN A 154 -8.45 7.63 -4.65
C GLN A 154 -8.37 6.23 -5.27
N ILE A 155 -9.33 5.34 -4.96
CA ILE A 155 -9.43 4.01 -5.57
C ILE A 155 -9.73 4.15 -7.06
N GLU A 156 -10.72 4.95 -7.45
CA GLU A 156 -11.05 5.21 -8.86
C GLU A 156 -9.81 5.69 -9.65
N LEU A 157 -9.08 6.67 -9.10
CA LEU A 157 -7.85 7.18 -9.72
C LEU A 157 -6.72 6.15 -9.76
N GLN A 158 -6.63 5.28 -8.75
CA GLN A 158 -5.64 4.21 -8.69
C GLN A 158 -5.95 3.12 -9.71
N GLU A 159 -7.20 2.68 -9.82
CA GLU A 159 -7.65 1.70 -10.82
C GLU A 159 -7.35 2.21 -12.23
N ASP A 160 -7.74 3.45 -12.53
CA ASP A 160 -7.47 4.06 -13.84
C ASP A 160 -5.97 4.13 -14.13
N ARG A 161 -5.16 4.47 -13.12
CA ARG A 161 -3.71 4.53 -13.24
C ARG A 161 -3.09 3.15 -13.40
N ILE A 162 -3.57 2.15 -12.67
CA ILE A 162 -3.09 0.77 -12.74
C ILE A 162 -3.42 0.25 -14.12
N VAL A 163 -4.68 0.25 -14.55
CA VAL A 163 -5.11 -0.26 -15.85
C VAL A 163 -4.37 0.44 -16.98
N ARG A 164 -4.42 1.79 -17.07
CA ARG A 164 -3.79 2.52 -18.18
C ARG A 164 -2.26 2.51 -18.11
N GLY A 165 -1.71 2.48 -16.90
CA GLY A 165 -0.27 2.49 -16.64
C GLY A 165 0.39 1.11 -16.74
N HIS A 166 -0.35 0.01 -16.65
CA HIS A 166 0.23 -1.33 -16.57
C HIS A 166 0.91 -1.73 -17.88
N PRO A 167 2.19 -2.15 -17.87
CA PRO A 167 2.91 -2.50 -19.09
C PRO A 167 2.27 -3.70 -19.81
N ALA A 168 1.72 -4.68 -19.09
CA ALA A 168 1.03 -5.81 -19.70
C ALA A 168 -0.26 -5.38 -20.41
N TRP A 169 -1.02 -4.43 -19.85
CA TRP A 169 -2.21 -3.90 -20.50
C TRP A 169 -1.88 -3.15 -21.79
N ARG A 170 -0.82 -2.32 -21.77
CA ARG A 170 -0.34 -1.65 -22.99
C ARG A 170 0.13 -2.65 -24.06
N ARG A 171 0.80 -3.73 -23.65
CA ARG A 171 1.24 -4.80 -24.55
C ARG A 171 0.03 -5.52 -25.16
N LEU A 172 -0.94 -5.91 -24.33
CA LEU A 172 -2.18 -6.55 -24.77
C LEU A 172 -2.94 -5.67 -25.75
N LYS A 173 -3.15 -4.39 -25.41
CA LYS A 173 -3.81 -3.43 -26.31
C LYS A 173 -3.09 -3.35 -27.66
N ARG A 174 -1.76 -3.31 -27.68
CA ARG A 174 -0.99 -3.30 -28.93
C ARG A 174 -1.22 -4.58 -29.74
N LEU A 175 -1.11 -5.75 -29.10
CA LEU A 175 -1.30 -7.04 -29.77
C LEU A 175 -2.71 -7.17 -30.37
N ILE A 176 -3.74 -6.72 -29.66
CA ILE A 176 -5.12 -6.68 -30.17
C ILE A 176 -5.21 -5.79 -31.41
N MET A 177 -4.64 -4.59 -31.36
CA MET A 177 -4.66 -3.65 -32.49
C MET A 177 -3.90 -4.19 -33.70
N ASP A 178 -2.74 -4.81 -33.48
CA ASP A 178 -1.91 -5.41 -34.54
C ASP A 178 -2.64 -6.60 -35.21
N ALA A 179 -3.30 -7.44 -34.43
CA ALA A 179 -4.11 -8.55 -34.95
C ALA A 179 -5.30 -8.06 -35.78
N LEU A 180 -5.99 -7.02 -35.30
CA LEU A 180 -7.16 -6.43 -35.98
C LEU A 180 -6.78 -5.62 -37.23
N ALA A 181 -5.55 -5.12 -37.34
CA ALA A 181 -5.09 -4.36 -38.51
C ALA A 181 -5.20 -5.16 -39.82
N THR A 182 -5.07 -6.48 -39.75
CA THR A 182 -5.19 -7.39 -40.91
C THR A 182 -6.64 -7.62 -41.32
N HIS A 183 -7.61 -7.30 -40.44
CA HIS A 183 -9.04 -7.60 -40.61
C HIS A 183 -9.93 -6.37 -40.35
N PRO A 184 -10.01 -5.40 -41.29
CA PRO A 184 -10.72 -4.14 -41.08
C PRO A 184 -12.25 -4.27 -40.95
N ALA A 185 -12.85 -5.38 -41.38
CA ALA A 185 -14.26 -5.68 -41.11
C ALA A 185 -14.45 -6.06 -39.63
N ALA A 186 -13.68 -7.03 -39.12
CA ALA A 186 -13.71 -7.43 -37.72
C ALA A 186 -13.37 -6.27 -36.78
N ALA A 187 -12.42 -5.41 -37.14
CA ALA A 187 -12.11 -4.21 -36.37
C ALA A 187 -13.32 -3.26 -36.22
N ARG A 188 -14.12 -3.08 -37.29
CA ARG A 188 -15.35 -2.28 -37.25
C ARG A 188 -16.43 -2.93 -36.40
N ASP A 189 -16.57 -4.25 -36.46
CA ASP A 189 -17.55 -4.99 -35.67
C ASP A 189 -17.20 -4.94 -34.18
N VAL A 190 -15.92 -5.13 -33.82
CA VAL A 190 -15.42 -4.93 -32.44
C VAL A 190 -15.65 -3.49 -31.99
N GLY A 191 -15.37 -2.50 -32.83
CA GLY A 191 -15.63 -1.09 -32.53
C GLY A 191 -17.11 -0.81 -32.26
N ARG A 192 -18.02 -1.38 -33.07
CA ARG A 192 -19.47 -1.27 -32.88
C ARG A 192 -19.92 -1.94 -31.58
N ALA A 193 -19.43 -3.15 -31.30
CA ALA A 193 -19.76 -3.88 -30.08
C ALA A 193 -19.31 -3.11 -28.83
N LEU A 194 -18.11 -2.53 -28.85
CA LEU A 194 -17.62 -1.68 -27.76
C LEU A 194 -18.45 -0.41 -27.61
N GLN A 195 -18.86 0.22 -28.72
CA GLN A 195 -19.71 1.41 -28.68
C GLN A 195 -21.10 1.12 -28.13
N MET A 196 -21.70 -0.03 -28.45
CA MET A 196 -22.95 -0.50 -27.84
C MET A 196 -22.76 -0.73 -26.34
N ALA A 197 -21.74 -1.50 -25.95
CA ALA A 197 -21.45 -1.79 -24.55
C ALA A 197 -21.14 -0.55 -23.69
N MET A 198 -20.56 0.51 -24.27
CA MET A 198 -20.29 1.77 -23.57
C MET A 198 -21.45 2.79 -23.66
N GLY A 199 -22.31 2.67 -24.67
CA GLY A 199 -23.41 3.61 -24.94
C GLY A 199 -24.72 3.26 -24.23
N ASP A 200 -24.93 1.99 -23.88
CA ASP A 200 -26.15 1.53 -23.19
C ASP A 200 -26.20 1.85 -21.69
N GLY A 201 -25.34 2.77 -21.21
CA GLY A 201 -25.34 3.27 -19.83
C GLY A 201 -26.11 4.57 -19.59
N GLU A 202 -26.74 5.15 -20.63
CA GLU A 202 -27.46 6.43 -20.55
C GLU A 202 -29.01 6.31 -20.67
N GLU A 203 -29.58 5.11 -20.77
CA GLU A 203 -31.05 4.92 -20.75
C GLU A 203 -31.47 3.88 -19.68
N GLU A 204 -31.57 4.32 -18.42
CA GLU A 204 -32.69 4.08 -17.47
C GLU A 204 -32.47 4.74 -16.10
#